data_AF-A0A1S6HXF4-F1
#
_entry.id   AF-A0A1S6HXF4-F1
#
_cell.length_a   1.000
_cell.length_b   1.000
_cell.length_c   1.000
_cell.angle_alpha   90.00
_cell.angle_beta   90.00
_cell.angle_gamma   90.00
#
_symmetry.space_group_name_H-M   'P 1'
#
loop_
_entity.id
_entity.type
_entity.pdbx_description
1 polymer ?
#
loop_
_entity_poly.entity_id
_entity_poly.type
_entity_poly.pdbx_seq_one_letter_code
_entity_poly.pdbx_strand_id
1 'polypeptide(L)'
;MINKLNQVLVDTSNNFKQALFELDADLNAERFMIINRNTAKTIYHHLVPSSGIVKLALNQIYAQKHEILVVILDDNGQYNAVCMDGVKLQEIDPFTVIV
;
A
#
# COMPACT_ATOMS: atom_id res chain seq x y z
N MET A 1 -3.56 -9.27 29.51
CA MET A 1 -3.11 -8.37 28.42
C MET A 1 -3.36 -9.09 27.11
N ILE A 2 -4.33 -8.63 26.30
CA ILE A 2 -4.63 -9.24 25.00
C ILE A 2 -3.95 -8.36 23.94
N ASN A 3 -3.04 -8.96 23.18
CA ASN A 3 -2.39 -8.34 22.02
C ASN A 3 -3.46 -7.99 20.99
N LYS A 4 -3.66 -6.70 20.77
CA LYS A 4 -4.57 -6.17 19.74
C LYS A 4 -3.83 -6.31 18.39
N LEU A 5 -3.97 -7.48 17.76
CA LEU A 5 -3.53 -7.68 16.37
C LEU A 5 -4.18 -6.61 15.49
N ASN A 6 -3.38 -5.97 14.65
CA ASN A 6 -3.82 -4.96 13.68
C ASN A 6 -4.64 -5.66 12.58
N GLN A 7 -5.88 -6.04 12.90
CA GLN A 7 -6.75 -6.76 11.98
C GLN A 7 -7.06 -5.89 10.76
N VAL A 8 -6.43 -6.21 9.64
CA VAL A 8 -6.78 -5.67 8.34
C VAL A 8 -8.13 -6.28 7.94
N LEU A 9 -9.11 -5.43 7.65
CA LEU A 9 -10.41 -5.88 7.14
C LEU A 9 -10.21 -6.38 5.70
N VAL A 10 -10.19 -7.70 5.53
CA VAL A 10 -10.18 -8.36 4.23
C VAL A 10 -11.63 -8.51 3.76
N ASP A 11 -11.97 -7.89 2.63
CA ASP A 11 -13.26 -8.10 1.98
C ASP A 11 -13.34 -9.51 1.38
N THR A 12 -14.08 -10.40 2.06
CA THR A 12 -14.28 -11.80 1.66
C THR A 12 -15.51 -12.01 0.78
N SER A 13 -16.30 -10.96 0.51
CA SER A 13 -17.58 -11.09 -0.19
C SER A 13 -17.45 -11.49 -1.66
N ASN A 14 -16.23 -11.42 -2.21
CA ASN A 14 -16.01 -11.43 -3.65
C ASN A 14 -14.99 -12.47 -4.18
N ASN A 15 -14.41 -13.36 -3.34
CA ASN A 15 -13.46 -14.42 -3.77
C ASN A 15 -12.27 -13.94 -4.66
N PHE A 16 -12.00 -12.64 -4.74
CA PHE A 16 -10.90 -12.14 -5.56
C PHE A 16 -9.60 -12.39 -4.81
N LYS A 17 -8.67 -13.09 -5.48
CA LYS A 17 -7.26 -13.06 -5.13
C LYS A 17 -6.84 -11.59 -4.99
N GLN A 18 -6.06 -11.28 -3.98
CA GLN A 18 -5.60 -9.92 -3.69
C GLN A 18 -4.08 -9.85 -3.76
N ALA A 19 -3.58 -8.63 -3.86
CA ALA A 19 -2.18 -8.32 -3.77
C ALA A 19 -1.91 -7.50 -2.51
N LEU A 20 -0.91 -7.87 -1.73
CA LEU A 20 -0.47 -7.10 -0.57
C LEU A 20 0.50 -6.03 -1.01
N PHE A 21 0.13 -4.80 -0.68
CA PHE A 21 1.05 -3.68 -0.63
C PHE A 21 1.50 -3.48 0.81
N GLU A 22 2.81 -3.50 1.03
CA GLU A 22 3.42 -3.08 2.28
C GLU A 22 4.40 -1.94 1.96
N LEU A 23 4.31 -0.88 2.75
CA LEU A 23 5.22 0.24 2.70
C LEU A 23 5.68 0.55 4.13
N ASP A 24 7.00 0.59 4.30
CA ASP A 24 7.66 1.13 5.48
C ASP A 24 8.08 2.56 5.14
N ALA A 25 7.23 3.51 5.49
CA ALA A 25 7.49 4.93 5.26
C ALA A 25 8.22 5.55 6.45
N ASP A 26 9.06 6.54 6.17
CA ASP A 26 9.67 7.38 7.21
C ASP A 26 8.58 7.98 8.10
N LEU A 27 8.81 8.04 9.42
CA LEU A 27 7.86 8.63 10.37
C LEU A 27 7.63 10.12 10.13
N ASN A 28 8.55 10.80 9.45
CA ASN A 28 8.43 12.19 9.05
C ASN A 28 7.66 12.35 7.73
N ALA A 29 7.38 11.26 7.00
CA ALA A 29 6.55 11.33 5.82
C ALA A 29 5.10 11.59 6.21
N GLU A 30 4.46 12.53 5.53
CA GLU A 30 3.09 12.94 5.86
C GLU A 30 2.09 12.21 4.98
N ARG A 31 2.41 12.02 3.69
CA ARG A 31 1.49 11.42 2.70
C ARG A 31 2.17 10.40 1.82
N PHE A 32 1.36 9.47 1.34
CA PHE A 32 1.75 8.58 0.26
C PHE A 32 0.65 8.44 -0.79
N MET A 33 1.08 8.14 -2.00
CA MET A 33 0.22 7.89 -3.15
C MET A 33 0.63 6.60 -3.83
N ILE A 34 -0.36 5.83 -4.27
CA ILE A 34 -0.20 4.67 -5.13
C ILE A 34 -0.86 5.02 -6.45
N ILE A 35 -0.10 4.94 -7.53
CA ILE A 35 -0.51 5.38 -8.86
C ILE A 35 -0.34 4.20 -9.82
N ASN A 36 -1.31 4.01 -10.71
CA ASN A 36 -1.14 3.11 -11.84
C ASN A 36 -0.19 3.77 -12.84
N ARG A 37 1.02 3.22 -12.99
CA ARG A 37 2.11 3.77 -13.82
C ARG A 37 1.71 4.03 -15.26
N ASN A 38 0.89 3.14 -15.85
CA ASN A 38 0.55 3.18 -17.27
C ASN A 38 -0.54 4.20 -17.59
N THR A 39 -1.43 4.47 -16.63
CA THR A 39 -2.59 5.36 -16.83
C THR A 39 -2.49 6.67 -16.06
N ALA A 40 -1.49 6.81 -15.19
CA ALA A 40 -1.36 7.89 -14.21
C ALA A 40 -2.57 8.03 -13.28
N LYS A 41 -3.47 7.03 -13.22
CA LYS A 41 -4.62 7.07 -12.34
C LYS A 41 -4.21 6.77 -10.90
N THR A 42 -4.59 7.64 -9.98
CA THR A 42 -4.42 7.40 -8.54
C THR A 42 -5.27 6.21 -8.11
N ILE A 43 -4.60 5.21 -7.52
CA ILE A 43 -5.21 4.01 -6.92
C ILE A 43 -5.52 4.30 -5.45
N TYR A 44 -4.58 4.93 -4.75
CA TYR A 44 -4.70 5.24 -3.32
C TYR A 44 -3.95 6.54 -3.00
N HIS A 45 -4.48 7.33 -2.07
CA HIS A 45 -3.84 8.54 -1.56
C HIS A 45 -4.30 8.78 -0.13
N HIS A 46 -3.38 8.76 0.83
CA HIS A 46 -3.71 8.96 2.23
C HIS A 46 -2.52 9.51 3.03
N LEU A 47 -2.81 9.96 4.25
CA LEU A 47 -1.79 10.22 5.25
C LEU A 47 -1.06 8.92 5.63
N VAL A 48 0.25 9.02 5.85
CA VAL A 48 1.05 7.95 6.45
C VAL A 48 0.60 7.79 7.91
N PRO A 49 0.30 6.57 8.37
CA PRO A 49 -0.06 6.34 9.77
C PRO A 49 1.13 6.64 10.68
N SER A 50 0.87 7.00 11.94
CA SER A 50 1.92 7.33 12.92
C SER A 50 2.92 6.18 13.19
N SER A 51 2.59 4.96 12.77
CA SER A 51 3.49 3.80 12.83
C SER A 51 4.50 3.74 11.68
N GLY A 52 4.38 4.57 10.63
CA GLY A 52 5.16 4.49 9.39
C GLY A 52 4.76 3.33 8.47
N ILE A 53 4.20 2.25 9.03
CA ILE A 53 3.81 1.06 8.28
C ILE A 53 2.42 1.20 7.67
N VAL A 54 2.36 1.07 6.34
CA VAL A 54 1.13 0.99 5.55
C VAL A 54 0.97 -0.44 5.02
N LYS A 55 -0.23 -1.02 5.19
CA LYS A 55 -0.60 -2.30 4.59
C LYS A 55 -1.95 -2.18 3.88
N LEU A 56 -2.00 -2.53 2.60
CA LEU A 56 -3.22 -2.45 1.79
C LEU A 56 -3.40 -3.72 0.95
N ALA A 57 -4.64 -4.18 0.88
CA ALA A 57 -5.05 -5.19 -0.09
C ALA A 57 -5.51 -4.50 -1.39
N LEU A 58 -4.84 -4.80 -2.49
CA LEU A 58 -5.13 -4.27 -3.83
C LEU A 58 -5.50 -5.39 -4.79
N ASN A 59 -5.91 -5.03 -6.01
CA ASN A 59 -6.23 -6.00 -7.05
C ASN A 59 -5.02 -6.88 -7.40
N GLN A 60 -5.21 -8.20 -7.53
CA GLN A 60 -4.17 -9.18 -7.86
C GLN A 60 -3.34 -8.81 -9.11
N ILE A 61 -3.91 -8.07 -10.07
CA ILE A 61 -3.19 -7.68 -11.29
C ILE A 61 -1.85 -6.96 -10.97
N TYR A 62 -1.80 -6.24 -9.85
CA TYR A 62 -0.61 -5.53 -9.37
C TYR A 62 0.45 -6.44 -8.75
N ALA A 63 0.12 -7.70 -8.41
CA ALA A 63 1.11 -8.72 -8.05
C ALA A 63 1.72 -9.40 -9.28
N GLN A 64 1.08 -9.31 -10.45
CA GLN A 64 1.54 -9.97 -11.66
C GLN A 64 2.40 -9.05 -12.55
N LYS A 65 2.26 -7.72 -12.37
CA LYS A 65 2.87 -6.72 -13.24
C LYS A 65 3.52 -5.58 -12.46
N HIS A 66 4.51 -4.93 -13.06
CA HIS A 66 5.20 -3.74 -12.54
C HIS A 66 4.43 -2.45 -12.87
N GLU A 67 3.15 -2.41 -12.49
CA GLU A 67 2.24 -1.30 -12.85
C GLU A 67 2.02 -0.29 -11.73
N ILE A 68 2.69 -0.44 -10.58
CA ILE A 68 2.56 0.47 -9.45
C ILE A 68 3.72 1.47 -9.43
N LEU A 69 3.37 2.74 -9.29
CA LEU A 69 4.26 3.82 -8.87
C LEU A 69 3.83 4.25 -7.46
N VAL A 70 4.78 4.27 -6.53
CA VAL A 70 4.57 4.78 -5.17
C VAL A 70 5.26 6.14 -5.06
N VAL A 71 4.56 7.11 -4.50
CA VAL A 71 5.12 8.44 -4.22
C VAL A 71 4.89 8.75 -2.75
N ILE A 72 5.95 9.14 -2.05
CA ILE A 72 5.89 9.68 -0.70
C ILE A 72 6.07 11.19 -0.80
N LEU A 73 5.15 11.93 -0.19
CA LEU A 73 5.10 13.37 -0.24
C LEU A 73 5.27 13.95 1.17
N ASP A 74 6.00 15.06 1.20
CA ASP A 74 6.17 15.92 2.36
C ASP A 74 5.38 17.21 2.09
N ASP A 75 4.36 17.48 2.90
CA ASP A 75 3.50 18.65 2.80
C ASP A 75 4.19 19.91 3.34
N ASN A 76 5.11 19.77 4.29
CA ASN A 76 5.85 20.91 4.85
C ASN A 76 7.01 21.38 3.93
N GLY A 77 7.37 20.60 2.91
CA GLY A 77 8.36 20.94 1.89
C GLY A 77 9.79 21.02 2.39
N GLN A 78 10.05 20.51 3.59
CA GLN A 78 11.39 20.42 4.18
C GLN A 78 12.22 19.31 3.53
N TYR A 79 11.56 18.27 3.03
CA TYR A 79 12.14 17.11 2.40
C TYR A 79 11.66 16.93 0.95
N ASN A 80 12.46 16.23 0.16
CA ASN A 80 12.10 15.89 -1.21
C ASN A 80 11.07 14.74 -1.23
N ALA A 81 10.17 14.78 -2.20
CA ALA A 81 9.34 13.62 -2.50
C ALA A 81 10.20 12.42 -2.93
N VAL A 82 9.82 11.23 -2.48
CA VAL A 82 10.46 9.97 -2.88
C VAL A 82 9.53 9.20 -3.79
N CYS A 83 10.03 8.76 -4.93
CA CYS A 83 9.27 7.96 -5.89
C CYS A 83 9.90 6.57 -6.04
N MET A 84 9.09 5.53 -5.89
CA MET A 84 9.46 4.15 -6.17
C MET A 84 8.62 3.64 -7.34
N ASP A 85 9.30 3.39 -8.45
CA ASP A 85 8.65 3.07 -9.71
C ASP A 85 8.71 1.56 -10.01
N GLY A 86 7.69 1.06 -10.72
CA GLY A 86 7.60 -0.33 -11.15
C GLY A 86 7.46 -1.32 -9.99
N VAL A 87 6.83 -0.91 -8.88
CA VAL A 87 6.65 -1.78 -7.72
C VAL A 87 5.75 -2.96 -8.09
N LYS A 88 6.17 -4.16 -7.71
CA LYS A 88 5.40 -5.39 -7.85
C LYS A 88 4.95 -5.85 -6.48
N LEU A 89 3.65 -6.14 -6.36
CA LEU A 89 3.06 -6.52 -5.08
C LEU A 89 3.18 -8.03 -4.81
N GLN A 90 3.00 -8.42 -3.56
CA GLN A 90 2.95 -9.82 -3.18
C GLN A 90 1.55 -10.39 -3.42
N GLU A 91 1.44 -11.56 -4.05
CA GLU A 91 0.14 -12.26 -4.13
C GLU A 91 -0.25 -12.80 -2.75
N ILE A 92 -1.51 -12.59 -2.36
CA ILE A 92 -2.05 -13.15 -1.13
C ILE A 92 -3.09 -14.21 -1.44
N ASP A 93 -2.99 -15.34 -0.73
CA ASP A 93 -4.02 -16.37 -0.73
C ASP A 93 -5.27 -15.84 0.01
N PRO A 94 -6.44 -15.78 -0.64
CA PRO A 94 -7.67 -15.29 -0.01
C PRO A 94 -8.12 -16.11 1.21
N PHE A 95 -7.57 -17.32 1.43
CA PHE A 95 -7.95 -18.20 2.54
C PHE A 95 -6.98 -18.20 3.73
N THR A 96 -5.82 -17.53 3.64
CA THR A 96 -4.72 -17.72 4.61
C THR A 96 -4.25 -16.42 5.29
N VAL A 97 -4.95 -15.30 5.15
CA VAL A 97 -4.43 -14.01 5.62
C VAL A 97 -4.72 -13.76 7.11
N ILE A 98 -3.71 -13.96 7.95
CA ILE A 98 -3.61 -13.32 9.27
C ILE A 98 -2.55 -12.23 9.14
N VAL A 99 -2.96 -10.96 9.31
CA VAL A 99 -2.08 -9.79 9.44
C VAL A 99 -2.27 -9.18 10.81
#